data_AF-A0A532TFG3-F1
#
_entry.id   AF-A0A532TFG3-F1
#
_cell.length_a   1.000
_cell.length_b   1.000
_cell.length_c   1.000
_cell.angle_alpha   90.00
_cell.angle_beta   90.00
_cell.angle_gamma   90.00
#
_symmetry.space_group_name_H-M   'P 1'
#
loop_
_entity.id
_entity.type
_entity.pdbx_description
1 polymer ?
#
loop_
_entity_poly.entity_id
_entity_poly.type
_entity_poly.pdbx_seq_one_letter_code
_entity_poly.pdbx_strand_id
1 'polypeptide(L)'
;MSTRIKTPNLDEIWLRWKQKSARTDKKKMEKQFGTKGAVFSLDAISAAEYVKDTMKEAAIYFAVKRSLGPAPTGKEENLVTVPRVGREQYYSFKGAGKIDKENWKGDEKVPHFESIKAVPCKNCRGKGYIEDKCKTCKGTGKIEETFTVLVGEEQNKEKKPFSYSCAVCYGTGNRSEPCKECGGHKNMYKYDILPVPFKTVVTGIPILHSSAQTKYEKEIGDDLHKMIEDVEGIKFSEFKELESKAEASLGYMNKNISKTIGAARNDYKKHEKDKEAQITSQIYLFPMIQMMATTKRGMKFEIYSLGSGNKFMVFSNF
;
A
#
# COMPACT_ATOMS: atom_id res chain seq x y z
N MET A 1 -26.66 -23.08 -10.29
CA MET A 1 -27.94 -23.12 -9.56
C MET A 1 -28.31 -21.69 -9.19
N SER A 2 -29.53 -21.24 -9.49
CA SER A 2 -29.99 -19.90 -9.10
C SER A 2 -30.40 -19.94 -7.63
N THR A 3 -29.54 -19.48 -6.74
CA THR A 3 -29.81 -19.46 -5.30
C THR A 3 -30.67 -18.24 -4.98
N ARG A 4 -31.99 -18.42 -5.01
CA ARG A 4 -32.93 -17.36 -4.59
C ARG A 4 -32.89 -17.24 -3.08
N ILE A 5 -32.59 -16.05 -2.56
CA ILE A 5 -32.58 -15.79 -1.12
C ILE A 5 -33.97 -15.27 -0.70
N LYS A 6 -34.52 -15.85 0.36
CA LYS A 6 -35.79 -15.37 0.93
C LYS A 6 -35.52 -14.19 1.85
N THR A 7 -36.24 -13.10 1.63
CA THR A 7 -36.22 -11.94 2.52
C THR A 7 -36.81 -12.28 3.90
N PRO A 8 -36.34 -11.63 4.98
CA PRO A 8 -36.87 -11.83 6.32
C PRO A 8 -38.31 -11.34 6.46
N ASN A 9 -39.05 -12.00 7.35
CA ASN A 9 -40.43 -11.62 7.62
C ASN A 9 -40.48 -10.31 8.41
N LEU A 10 -41.39 -9.40 8.03
CA LEU A 10 -41.57 -8.10 8.68
C LEU A 10 -41.84 -8.22 10.18
N ASP A 11 -42.63 -9.22 10.60
CA ASP A 11 -42.94 -9.43 12.00
C ASP A 11 -41.72 -9.90 12.80
N GLU A 12 -40.85 -10.71 12.19
CA GLU A 12 -39.61 -11.17 12.80
C GLU A 12 -38.60 -10.03 12.93
N ILE A 13 -38.49 -9.17 11.91
CA ILE A 13 -37.66 -7.96 11.93
C ILE A 13 -38.14 -7.05 13.07
N TRP A 14 -39.44 -6.80 13.15
CA TRP A 14 -40.05 -5.99 14.19
C TRP A 14 -39.80 -6.56 15.58
N LEU A 15 -39.97 -7.86 15.76
CA LEU A 15 -39.75 -8.54 17.03
C LEU A 15 -38.29 -8.42 17.49
N ARG A 16 -37.33 -8.69 16.60
CA ARG A 16 -35.89 -8.56 16.91
C ARG A 16 -35.53 -7.12 17.25
N TRP A 17 -36.05 -6.15 16.50
CA TRP A 17 -35.87 -4.73 16.80
C TRP A 17 -36.41 -4.38 18.19
N LYS A 18 -37.67 -4.73 18.48
CA LYS A 18 -38.31 -4.46 19.78
C LYS A 18 -37.48 -5.01 20.95
N GLN A 19 -37.02 -6.26 20.83
CA GLN A 19 -36.21 -6.90 21.86
C GLN A 19 -34.86 -6.19 22.07
N LYS A 20 -34.20 -5.79 20.97
CA LYS A 20 -32.94 -5.04 21.02
C LYS A 20 -33.14 -3.66 21.66
N SER A 21 -34.09 -2.87 21.17
CA SER A 21 -34.38 -1.52 21.67
C SER A 21 -34.90 -1.51 23.12
N ALA A 22 -35.62 -2.54 23.55
CA ALA A 22 -36.04 -2.66 24.94
C ALA A 22 -34.86 -2.89 25.90
N ARG A 23 -33.78 -3.52 25.43
CA ARG A 23 -32.56 -3.74 26.23
C ARG A 23 -31.69 -2.49 26.29
N THR A 24 -31.58 -1.76 25.18
CA THR A 24 -30.72 -0.55 25.10
C THR A 24 -31.42 0.71 25.60
N ASP A 25 -32.70 0.90 25.23
CA ASP A 25 -33.39 2.19 25.33
C ASP A 25 -34.79 2.07 25.94
N LYS A 26 -34.94 1.23 26.97
CA LYS A 26 -36.24 0.95 27.63
C LYS A 26 -37.05 2.21 27.98
N LYS A 27 -36.39 3.23 28.55
CA LYS A 27 -37.04 4.51 28.93
C LYS A 27 -37.60 5.26 27.72
N LYS A 28 -36.89 5.23 26.59
CA LYS A 28 -37.32 5.86 25.33
C LYS A 28 -38.49 5.10 24.72
N MET A 29 -38.42 3.77 24.74
CA MET A 29 -39.52 2.89 24.29
C MET A 29 -40.81 3.17 25.09
N GLU A 30 -40.73 3.20 26.42
CA GLU A 30 -41.87 3.50 27.28
C GLU A 30 -42.41 4.92 27.05
N LYS A 31 -41.52 5.90 26.88
CA LYS A 31 -41.93 7.27 26.55
C LYS A 31 -42.70 7.33 25.23
N GLN A 32 -42.24 6.66 24.18
CA GLN A 32 -42.81 6.82 22.83
C GLN A 32 -44.02 5.92 22.55
N PHE A 33 -44.08 4.73 23.16
CA PHE A 33 -45.13 3.74 22.93
C PHE A 33 -46.05 3.52 24.14
N GLY A 34 -45.65 3.95 25.33
CA GLY A 34 -46.45 3.80 26.54
C GLY A 34 -47.75 4.61 26.52
N THR A 35 -48.79 4.05 27.14
CA THR A 35 -50.08 4.72 27.33
C THR A 35 -50.17 5.23 28.76
N LYS A 36 -50.60 6.49 28.95
CA LYS A 36 -50.71 7.10 30.28
C LYS A 36 -51.64 6.26 31.16
N GLY A 37 -51.15 5.83 32.32
CA GLY A 37 -51.92 5.03 33.29
C GLY A 37 -51.93 3.52 33.05
N ALA A 38 -51.26 3.02 32.01
CA ALA A 38 -51.12 1.58 31.75
C ALA A 38 -49.69 1.11 31.99
N VAL A 39 -49.52 -0.13 32.46
CA VAL A 39 -48.19 -0.75 32.59
C VAL A 39 -47.62 -1.00 31.19
N PHE A 40 -46.39 -0.53 30.96
CA PHE A 40 -45.71 -0.69 29.68
C PHE A 40 -45.38 -2.17 29.40
N SER A 41 -45.87 -2.69 28.27
CA SER A 41 -45.55 -4.02 27.77
C SER A 41 -45.12 -3.97 26.30
N LEU A 42 -44.12 -4.77 25.93
CA LEU A 42 -43.64 -4.90 24.54
C LEU A 42 -44.63 -5.64 23.64
N ASP A 43 -45.53 -6.43 24.23
CA ASP A 43 -46.54 -7.19 23.50
C ASP A 43 -47.65 -6.28 22.97
N ALA A 44 -47.87 -5.14 23.63
CA ALA A 44 -48.81 -4.11 23.19
C ALA A 44 -48.31 -3.31 21.96
N ILE A 45 -47.07 -3.56 21.51
CA ILE A 45 -46.45 -2.83 20.39
C ILE A 45 -46.40 -3.74 19.15
N SER A 46 -47.31 -3.54 18.20
CA SER A 46 -47.41 -4.37 16.99
C SER A 46 -46.85 -3.69 15.74
N ALA A 47 -46.30 -4.47 14.81
CA ALA A 47 -45.83 -3.93 13.53
C ALA A 47 -46.98 -3.28 12.75
N ALA A 48 -48.15 -3.92 12.74
CA ALA A 48 -49.35 -3.46 12.04
C ALA A 48 -49.81 -2.05 12.42
N GLU A 49 -49.59 -1.63 13.68
CA GLU A 49 -50.01 -0.31 14.15
C GLU A 49 -48.98 0.78 13.77
N TYR A 50 -47.69 0.48 13.94
CA TYR A 50 -46.64 1.49 13.93
C TYR A 50 -45.82 1.54 12.63
N VAL A 51 -45.80 0.47 11.85
CA VAL A 51 -45.13 0.42 10.54
C VAL A 51 -46.06 1.02 9.49
N LYS A 52 -45.60 2.07 8.81
CA LYS A 52 -46.39 2.81 7.82
C LYS A 52 -46.07 2.40 6.39
N ASP A 53 -44.81 2.12 6.13
CA ASP A 53 -44.36 1.69 4.80
C ASP A 53 -43.17 0.73 4.92
N THR A 54 -43.01 -0.11 3.90
CA THR A 54 -41.90 -1.08 3.81
C THR A 54 -41.35 -1.10 2.40
N MET A 55 -40.06 -0.82 2.27
CA MET A 55 -39.36 -0.86 0.99
C MET A 55 -38.40 -2.05 0.94
N LYS A 56 -38.41 -2.74 -0.19
CA LYS A 56 -37.46 -3.82 -0.49
C LYS A 56 -36.26 -3.22 -1.21
N GLU A 57 -35.12 -3.33 -0.57
CA GLU A 57 -33.85 -2.74 -0.97
C GLU A 57 -32.77 -3.84 -1.04
N ALA A 58 -31.54 -3.47 -1.38
CA ALA A 58 -30.41 -4.38 -1.38
C ALA A 58 -29.16 -3.67 -0.88
N ALA A 59 -28.21 -4.46 -0.38
CA ALA A 59 -26.89 -3.98 -0.02
C ALA A 59 -25.82 -4.83 -0.71
N ILE A 60 -24.79 -4.17 -1.22
CA ILE A 60 -23.66 -4.79 -1.90
C ILE A 60 -22.44 -4.57 -1.06
N TYR A 61 -21.74 -5.65 -0.75
CA TYR A 61 -20.58 -5.62 0.11
C TYR A 61 -19.39 -6.29 -0.56
N PHE A 62 -18.22 -5.67 -0.42
CA PHE A 62 -16.94 -6.32 -0.71
C PHE A 62 -15.84 -5.73 0.19
N ALA A 63 -14.85 -6.54 0.52
CA ALA A 63 -13.71 -6.16 1.34
C ALA A 63 -12.46 -5.94 0.49
N VAL A 64 -11.86 -4.77 0.67
CA VAL A 64 -10.61 -4.39 0.04
C VAL A 64 -9.51 -4.41 1.09
N LYS A 65 -8.42 -5.13 0.81
CA LYS A 65 -7.17 -4.96 1.54
C LYS A 65 -6.39 -3.87 0.85
N ARG A 66 -6.13 -2.79 1.56
CA ARG A 66 -5.15 -1.80 1.08
C ARG A 66 -3.79 -2.17 1.65
N SER A 67 -2.80 -2.40 0.80
CA SER A 67 -1.40 -2.39 1.20
C SER A 67 -0.94 -0.94 1.29
N LEU A 68 -0.78 -0.42 2.50
CA LEU A 68 -0.06 0.84 2.70
C LEU A 68 1.42 0.63 2.37
N GLY A 69 1.75 0.74 1.09
CA GLY A 69 3.09 0.55 0.58
C GLY A 69 3.05 -0.11 -0.79
N PRO A 70 3.44 0.59 -1.87
CA PRO A 70 3.92 -0.11 -3.05
C PRO A 70 5.20 -0.84 -2.65
N ALA A 71 5.52 -1.95 -3.30
CA ALA A 71 6.91 -2.33 -3.45
C ALA A 71 7.44 -1.52 -4.64
N PRO A 72 8.27 -0.46 -4.45
CA PRO A 72 9.05 0.05 -5.55
C PRO A 72 9.91 -1.10 -6.10
N THR A 73 9.44 -1.72 -7.17
CA THR A 73 10.23 -2.68 -7.95
C THR A 73 11.21 -1.89 -8.77
N GLY A 74 12.44 -1.78 -8.28
CA GLY A 74 13.50 -1.07 -8.97
C GLY A 74 14.71 -1.00 -8.09
N LYS A 75 15.77 -1.68 -8.51
CA LYS A 75 17.09 -1.56 -7.92
C LYS A 75 17.86 -0.54 -8.75
N GLU A 76 18.16 0.61 -8.16
CA GLU A 76 19.04 1.60 -8.78
C GLU A 76 20.43 1.49 -8.12
N GLU A 77 21.48 1.33 -8.93
CA GLU A 77 22.85 1.23 -8.44
C GLU A 77 23.59 2.55 -8.70
N ASN A 78 24.18 3.13 -7.66
CA ASN A 78 25.03 4.31 -7.78
C ASN A 78 26.49 3.96 -7.52
N LEU A 79 27.40 4.58 -8.27
CA LEU A 79 28.85 4.43 -8.12
C LEU A 79 29.48 5.77 -7.78
N VAL A 80 30.13 5.86 -6.61
CA VAL A 80 30.68 7.10 -6.06
C VAL A 80 32.11 6.92 -5.54
N THR A 81 32.82 8.04 -5.36
CA THR A 81 34.16 8.09 -4.76
C THR A 81 34.08 8.17 -3.23
N VAL A 82 35.15 7.78 -2.53
CA VAL A 82 35.22 7.80 -1.04
C VAL A 82 34.70 9.09 -0.41
N PRO A 83 35.10 10.30 -0.86
CA PRO A 83 34.64 11.53 -0.23
C PRO A 83 33.15 11.80 -0.42
N ARG A 84 32.55 11.24 -1.47
CA ARG A 84 31.11 11.38 -1.76
C ARG A 84 30.28 10.40 -0.94
N VAL A 85 30.76 9.17 -0.74
CA VAL A 85 30.11 8.19 0.15
C VAL A 85 29.88 8.79 1.53
N GLY A 86 30.91 9.38 2.15
CA GLY A 86 30.78 9.95 3.50
C GLY A 86 29.85 11.16 3.62
N ARG A 87 29.39 11.74 2.50
CA ARG A 87 28.47 12.90 2.48
C ARG A 87 27.02 12.52 2.25
N GLU A 88 26.76 11.31 1.76
CA GLU A 88 25.40 10.84 1.53
C GLU A 88 24.77 10.30 2.81
N GLN A 89 23.45 10.45 2.92
CA GLN A 89 22.69 9.87 4.02
C GLN A 89 22.21 8.47 3.61
N TYR A 90 22.59 7.47 4.42
CA TYR A 90 22.17 6.08 4.24
C TYR A 90 21.24 5.67 5.36
N TYR A 91 20.35 4.75 5.02
CA TYR A 91 19.38 4.19 5.95
C TYR A 91 19.70 2.72 6.19
N SER A 92 19.59 2.29 7.45
CA SER A 92 19.73 0.90 7.84
C SER A 92 18.41 0.42 8.44
N PHE A 93 17.90 -0.68 7.89
CA PHE A 93 16.64 -1.30 8.34
C PHE A 93 16.88 -2.60 9.11
N LYS A 94 18.15 -2.96 9.34
CA LYS A 94 18.52 -4.20 10.03
C LYS A 94 18.11 -4.13 11.50
N GLY A 95 17.21 -5.02 11.92
CA GLY A 95 16.75 -5.13 13.31
C GLY A 95 15.56 -4.22 13.69
N ALA A 96 15.21 -3.23 12.87
CA ALA A 96 14.08 -2.33 13.12
C ALA A 96 12.70 -2.94 12.78
N GLY A 97 12.68 -4.10 12.10
CA GLY A 97 11.46 -4.70 11.58
C GLY A 97 10.87 -3.89 10.42
N LYS A 98 9.59 -4.11 10.12
CA LYS A 98 8.87 -3.33 9.09
C LYS A 98 8.56 -1.91 9.61
N ILE A 99 8.65 -0.88 8.78
CA ILE A 99 8.44 0.55 9.15
C ILE A 99 6.99 0.99 8.93
N ASP A 100 6.42 1.76 9.84
CA ASP A 100 5.10 2.36 9.63
C ASP A 100 5.17 3.50 8.59
N LYS A 101 4.41 3.40 7.49
CA LYS A 101 4.40 4.39 6.41
C LYS A 101 3.91 5.76 6.89
N GLU A 102 2.96 5.80 7.82
CA GLU A 102 2.40 7.08 8.32
C GLU A 102 3.40 7.89 9.14
N ASN A 103 4.34 7.21 9.78
CA ASN A 103 5.39 7.84 10.58
C ASN A 103 6.66 8.14 9.76
N TRP A 104 6.73 7.68 8.51
CA TRP A 104 7.88 7.87 7.64
C TRP A 104 7.83 9.22 6.92
N LYS A 105 8.88 10.03 7.08
CA LYS A 105 8.98 11.38 6.50
C LYS A 105 9.95 11.48 5.31
N GLY A 106 10.61 10.37 4.97
CA GLY A 106 11.58 10.32 3.87
C GLY A 106 10.96 9.84 2.56
N ASP A 107 11.80 9.72 1.54
CA ASP A 107 11.40 9.12 0.27
C ASP A 107 11.08 7.62 0.41
N GLU A 108 10.27 7.07 -0.48
CA GLU A 108 9.92 5.63 -0.49
C GLU A 108 11.10 4.74 -0.95
N LYS A 109 12.08 5.34 -1.62
CA LYS A 109 13.33 4.71 -2.06
C LYS A 109 14.48 5.48 -1.43
N VAL A 110 15.36 4.76 -0.74
CA VAL A 110 16.51 5.39 -0.07
C VAL A 110 17.80 4.59 -0.27
N PRO A 111 18.98 5.22 -0.16
CA PRO A 111 20.25 4.50 -0.14
C PRO A 111 20.34 3.58 1.08
N HIS A 112 20.54 2.28 0.85
CA HIS A 112 20.69 1.31 1.95
C HIS A 112 22.15 1.20 2.38
N PHE A 113 22.41 1.36 3.68
CA PHE A 113 23.77 1.28 4.22
C PHE A 113 24.40 -0.12 4.01
N GLU A 114 23.60 -1.18 4.11
CA GLU A 114 24.04 -2.56 3.98
C GLU A 114 24.45 -2.94 2.56
N SER A 115 24.06 -2.13 1.57
CA SER A 115 24.37 -2.38 0.16
C SER A 115 25.75 -1.88 -0.25
N ILE A 116 26.42 -1.09 0.59
CA ILE A 116 27.70 -0.46 0.27
C ILE A 116 28.78 -1.53 0.03
N LYS A 117 29.34 -1.54 -1.18
CA LYS A 117 30.40 -2.47 -1.59
C LYS A 117 31.55 -1.71 -2.25
N ALA A 118 32.77 -2.01 -1.84
CA ALA A 118 33.96 -1.51 -2.50
C ALA A 118 34.14 -2.21 -3.86
N VAL A 119 34.39 -1.42 -4.90
CA VAL A 119 34.67 -1.89 -6.27
C VAL A 119 35.97 -1.24 -6.73
N PRO A 120 36.94 -2.02 -7.24
CA PRO A 120 38.18 -1.44 -7.74
C PRO A 120 37.88 -0.47 -8.90
N CYS A 121 38.56 0.67 -8.93
CA CYS A 121 38.40 1.62 -10.03
C CYS A 121 38.77 0.95 -11.36
N LYS A 122 37.89 1.04 -12.36
CA LYS A 122 38.08 0.39 -13.67
C LYS A 122 39.32 0.91 -14.39
N ASN A 123 39.62 2.19 -14.24
CA ASN A 123 40.71 2.86 -14.95
C ASN A 123 42.10 2.54 -14.35
N CYS A 124 42.26 2.59 -13.02
CA CYS A 124 43.54 2.23 -12.38
C CYS A 124 43.62 0.78 -11.88
N ARG A 125 42.56 -0.02 -12.04
CA ARG A 125 42.45 -1.41 -11.56
C ARG A 125 42.84 -1.60 -10.10
N GLY A 126 42.50 -0.63 -9.24
CA GLY A 126 42.84 -0.67 -7.81
C GLY A 126 44.24 -0.19 -7.44
N LYS A 127 45.07 0.27 -8.40
CA LYS A 127 46.39 0.83 -8.10
C LYS A 127 46.33 2.23 -7.47
N GLY A 128 45.31 3.01 -7.84
CA GLY A 128 45.12 4.40 -7.40
C GLY A 128 45.86 5.42 -8.26
N TYR A 129 46.77 4.97 -9.12
CA TYR A 129 47.53 5.82 -10.03
C TYR A 129 47.61 5.16 -11.41
N ILE A 130 47.86 5.98 -12.43
CA ILE A 130 48.15 5.53 -13.80
C ILE A 130 49.65 5.73 -14.00
N GLU A 131 50.33 4.68 -14.47
CA GLU A 131 51.76 4.73 -14.79
C GLU A 131 51.91 5.08 -16.26
N ASP A 132 52.30 6.32 -16.53
CA ASP A 132 52.66 6.75 -17.86
C ASP A 132 54.18 6.69 -18.03
N LYS A 133 54.63 6.31 -19.22
CA LYS A 133 56.05 6.35 -19.56
C LYS A 133 56.55 7.78 -19.45
N CYS A 134 57.69 7.97 -18.77
CA CYS A 134 58.29 9.29 -18.66
C CYS A 134 58.66 9.78 -20.06
N LYS A 135 58.08 10.92 -20.47
CA LYS A 135 58.29 11.50 -21.80
C LYS A 135 59.77 11.83 -22.06
N THR A 136 60.51 12.24 -21.02
CA THR A 136 61.92 12.66 -21.12
C THR A 136 62.88 11.51 -21.39
N CYS A 137 62.73 10.38 -20.69
CA CYS A 137 63.57 9.20 -20.90
C CYS A 137 62.86 8.10 -21.71
N LYS A 138 61.68 8.37 -22.28
CA LYS A 138 60.85 7.42 -23.05
C LYS A 138 60.63 6.05 -22.36
N GLY A 139 60.66 6.00 -21.03
CA GLY A 139 60.53 4.76 -20.25
C GLY A 139 61.83 4.09 -19.79
N THR A 140 63.01 4.55 -20.19
CA THR A 140 64.29 3.89 -19.85
C THR A 140 64.82 4.19 -18.45
N GLY A 141 64.34 5.27 -17.82
CA GLY A 141 64.84 5.75 -16.52
C GLY A 141 66.19 6.48 -16.58
N LYS A 142 66.91 6.38 -17.70
CA LYS A 142 68.25 6.95 -17.89
C LYS A 142 68.32 7.82 -19.14
N ILE A 143 69.09 8.90 -19.06
CA ILE A 143 69.44 9.71 -20.23
C ILE A 143 70.88 9.34 -20.61
N GLU A 144 71.06 8.98 -21.87
CA GLU A 144 72.38 8.64 -22.42
C GLU A 144 72.83 9.81 -23.30
N GLU A 145 73.96 10.40 -22.92
CA GLU A 145 74.64 11.44 -23.68
C GLU A 145 76.02 10.93 -24.09
N THR A 146 76.56 11.46 -25.19
CA THR A 146 77.93 11.14 -25.61
C THR A 146 78.81 12.33 -25.36
N PHE A 147 79.80 12.17 -24.49
CA PHE A 147 80.78 13.21 -24.20
C PHE A 147 82.01 13.00 -25.07
N THR A 148 82.53 14.10 -25.61
CA THR A 148 83.84 14.09 -26.26
C THR A 148 84.89 14.29 -25.19
N VAL A 149 85.65 13.25 -24.90
CA VAL A 149 86.70 13.21 -23.88
C VAL A 149 88.05 13.21 -24.60
N LEU A 150 88.92 14.14 -24.22
CA LEU A 150 90.29 14.20 -24.73
C LEU A 150 91.14 13.24 -23.90
N VAL A 151 91.82 12.29 -24.56
CA VAL A 151 92.62 11.25 -23.89
C VAL A 151 94.07 11.30 -24.38
N GLY A 152 95.02 11.29 -23.44
CA GLY A 152 96.47 11.36 -23.72
C GLY A 152 97.03 12.77 -23.87
N GLU A 153 98.36 12.89 -23.96
CA GLU A 153 99.08 14.17 -24.11
C GLU A 153 98.77 14.86 -25.44
N GLU A 154 98.49 14.08 -26.49
CA GLU A 154 98.10 14.57 -27.82
C GLU A 154 96.63 15.02 -27.90
N GLN A 155 95.85 14.90 -26.82
CA GLN A 155 94.43 15.28 -26.76
C GLN A 155 93.55 14.63 -27.84
N ASN A 156 93.71 13.32 -28.05
CA ASN A 156 92.89 12.59 -29.01
C ASN A 156 91.42 12.56 -28.56
N LYS A 157 90.50 12.98 -29.45
CA LYS A 157 89.06 13.07 -29.17
C LYS A 157 88.41 11.68 -29.24
N GLU A 158 88.06 11.13 -28.09
CA GLU A 158 87.23 9.92 -27.98
C GLU A 158 85.80 10.30 -27.57
N LYS A 159 84.79 9.61 -28.11
CA LYS A 159 83.40 9.75 -27.63
C LYS A 159 83.12 8.67 -26.60
N LYS A 160 82.91 9.06 -25.34
CA LYS A 160 82.53 8.14 -24.26
C LYS A 160 81.06 8.34 -23.89
N PRO A 161 80.26 7.26 -23.76
CA PRO A 161 78.89 7.36 -23.31
C PRO A 161 78.85 7.72 -21.82
N PHE A 162 77.99 8.66 -21.47
CA PHE A 162 77.68 9.03 -20.09
C PHE A 162 76.19 8.82 -19.85
N SER A 163 75.88 8.07 -18.81
CA SER A 163 74.51 7.75 -18.46
C SER A 163 74.21 8.25 -17.05
N TYR A 164 73.13 9.02 -16.92
CA TYR A 164 72.67 9.52 -15.64
C TYR A 164 71.16 9.32 -15.49
N SER A 165 70.72 9.24 -14.23
CA SER A 165 69.31 9.06 -13.89
C SER A 165 68.48 10.23 -14.40
N CYS A 166 67.38 9.94 -15.08
CA CYS A 166 66.48 10.98 -15.57
C CYS A 166 65.91 11.79 -14.40
N ALA A 167 66.20 13.08 -14.33
CA ALA A 167 65.77 13.97 -13.25
C ALA A 167 64.24 14.06 -13.07
N VAL A 168 63.48 13.75 -14.13
CA VAL A 168 62.03 13.90 -14.19
C VAL A 168 61.27 12.69 -13.62
N CYS A 169 61.88 11.50 -13.67
CA CYS A 169 61.34 10.25 -13.11
C CYS A 169 62.26 9.61 -12.06
N TYR A 170 63.34 10.31 -11.68
CA TYR A 170 64.34 9.89 -10.70
C TYR A 170 64.86 8.45 -10.92
N GLY A 171 65.08 8.06 -12.18
CA GLY A 171 65.60 6.72 -12.51
C GLY A 171 64.55 5.62 -12.72
N THR A 172 63.27 5.87 -12.44
CA THR A 172 62.22 4.83 -12.48
C THR A 172 61.64 4.56 -13.88
N GLY A 173 61.82 5.49 -14.81
CA GLY A 173 61.30 5.39 -16.18
C GLY A 173 59.81 5.72 -16.33
N ASN A 174 59.03 5.74 -15.25
CA ASN A 174 57.59 5.99 -15.25
C ASN A 174 57.22 7.19 -14.37
N ARG A 175 56.07 7.82 -14.65
CA ARG A 175 55.42 8.78 -13.75
C ARG A 175 54.09 8.21 -13.29
N SER A 176 53.89 8.23 -11.98
CA SER A 176 52.61 7.89 -11.37
C SER A 176 51.78 9.16 -11.19
N GLU A 177 50.73 9.30 -11.99
CA GLU A 177 49.73 10.35 -11.77
C GLU A 177 48.54 9.76 -11.01
N PRO A 178 47.99 10.46 -9.99
CA PRO A 178 46.80 9.98 -9.30
C PRO A 178 45.66 9.82 -10.31
N CYS A 179 45.01 8.66 -10.26
CA CYS A 179 43.95 8.37 -11.21
C CYS A 179 42.81 9.38 -11.05
N LYS A 180 42.47 10.09 -12.12
CA LYS A 180 41.46 11.17 -12.12
C LYS A 180 40.06 10.68 -11.73
N GLU A 181 39.69 9.45 -12.10
CA GLU A 181 38.38 8.88 -11.76
C GLU A 181 38.23 8.56 -10.27
N CYS A 182 39.26 7.96 -9.65
CA CYS A 182 39.19 7.58 -8.24
C CYS A 182 39.86 8.59 -7.30
N GLY A 183 40.44 9.66 -7.82
CA GLY A 183 41.18 10.68 -7.05
C GLY A 183 42.33 10.11 -6.22
N GLY A 184 42.95 8.99 -6.64
CA GLY A 184 43.98 8.32 -5.83
C GLY A 184 43.49 7.24 -4.87
N HIS A 185 42.17 7.11 -4.63
CA HIS A 185 41.62 6.26 -3.56
C HIS A 185 41.57 4.76 -3.85
N LYS A 186 42.06 4.29 -5.00
CA LYS A 186 42.10 2.88 -5.46
C LYS A 186 40.71 2.26 -5.73
N ASN A 187 39.77 2.45 -4.83
CA ASN A 187 38.43 1.89 -4.87
C ASN A 187 37.37 3.00 -5.06
N MET A 188 36.32 2.64 -5.77
CA MET A 188 35.02 3.32 -5.74
C MET A 188 34.06 2.49 -4.90
N TYR A 189 32.93 3.08 -4.52
CA TYR A 189 31.92 2.41 -3.72
C TYR A 189 30.63 2.40 -4.49
N LYS A 190 30.03 1.22 -4.58
CA LYS A 190 28.66 1.06 -5.08
C LYS A 190 27.70 0.89 -3.93
N TYR A 191 26.52 1.46 -4.06
CA TYR A 191 25.41 1.21 -3.15
C TYR A 191 24.12 1.15 -3.95
N ASP A 192 23.15 0.46 -3.38
CA ASP A 192 21.85 0.22 -3.96
C ASP A 192 20.84 1.18 -3.29
N ILE A 193 20.06 1.88 -4.12
CA ILE A 193 18.86 2.59 -3.70
C ILE A 193 17.72 1.57 -3.75
N LEU A 194 17.22 1.23 -2.56
CA LEU A 194 16.22 0.18 -2.38
C LEU A 194 14.97 0.76 -1.70
N PRO A 195 13.81 0.14 -1.92
CA PRO A 195 12.58 0.54 -1.25
C PRO A 195 12.67 0.39 0.27
N VAL A 196 12.01 1.28 0.99
CA VAL A 196 11.84 1.19 2.45
C VAL A 196 10.91 0.00 2.79
N PRO A 197 11.27 -0.88 3.74
CA PRO A 197 10.47 -2.05 4.08
C PRO A 197 9.27 -1.68 4.97
N PHE A 198 8.22 -1.11 4.38
CA PHE A 198 7.03 -0.69 5.11
C PHE A 198 6.24 -1.87 5.72
N LYS A 199 5.54 -1.61 6.83
CA LYS A 199 4.51 -2.46 7.43
C LYS A 199 3.35 -2.48 6.46
N THR A 200 3.11 -3.65 5.89
CA THR A 200 1.83 -3.98 5.27
C THR A 200 0.77 -4.04 6.38
N VAL A 201 0.20 -2.89 6.75
CA VAL A 201 -1.00 -2.88 7.58
C VAL A 201 -2.14 -3.29 6.68
N VAL A 202 -2.62 -4.51 6.89
CA VAL A 202 -3.76 -5.05 6.17
C VAL A 202 -5.02 -4.58 6.88
N THR A 203 -5.52 -3.39 6.54
CA THR A 203 -6.89 -3.03 6.91
C THR A 203 -7.83 -3.65 5.88
N GLY A 204 -8.63 -4.63 6.30
CA GLY A 204 -9.81 -5.01 5.54
C GLY A 204 -10.79 -3.85 5.63
N ILE A 205 -10.83 -3.02 4.59
CA ILE A 205 -11.78 -1.91 4.52
C ILE A 205 -13.09 -2.50 3.99
N PRO A 206 -14.15 -2.55 4.82
CA PRO A 206 -15.45 -2.96 4.33
C PRO A 206 -16.03 -1.86 3.46
N ILE A 207 -16.38 -2.21 2.23
CA ILE A 207 -17.11 -1.32 1.33
C ILE A 207 -18.53 -1.85 1.24
N LEU A 208 -19.48 -1.07 1.75
CA LEU A 208 -20.89 -1.34 1.69
C LEU A 208 -21.57 -0.24 0.88
N HIS A 209 -22.33 -0.65 -0.12
CA HIS A 209 -23.25 0.23 -0.83
C HIS A 209 -24.67 -0.25 -0.58
N SER A 210 -25.51 0.57 0.05
CA SER A 210 -26.93 0.24 0.22
C SER A 210 -27.80 1.02 -0.76
N SER A 211 -28.92 0.43 -1.18
CA SER A 211 -29.92 1.15 -1.98
C SER A 211 -30.91 1.92 -1.10
N ALA A 212 -30.93 1.63 0.20
CA ALA A 212 -31.60 2.44 1.20
C ALA A 212 -30.82 3.73 1.45
N GLN A 213 -31.47 4.89 1.51
CA GLN A 213 -30.81 6.15 1.85
C GLN A 213 -30.54 6.22 3.37
N THR A 214 -29.52 5.52 3.84
CA THR A 214 -29.20 5.46 5.29
C THR A 214 -27.96 6.29 5.62
N LYS A 215 -27.95 6.94 6.79
CA LYS A 215 -26.74 7.57 7.34
C LYS A 215 -25.82 6.58 8.08
N TYR A 216 -26.24 5.32 8.17
CA TYR A 216 -25.62 4.28 8.99
C TYR A 216 -24.80 3.29 8.16
N GLU A 217 -24.58 3.54 6.87
CA GLU A 217 -23.87 2.62 5.98
C GLU A 217 -22.50 2.20 6.52
N LYS A 218 -21.77 3.14 7.16
CA LYS A 218 -20.48 2.84 7.76
C LYS A 218 -20.57 1.87 8.95
N GLU A 219 -21.49 2.13 9.88
CA GLU A 219 -21.72 1.26 11.05
C GLU A 219 -22.22 -0.13 10.61
N ILE A 220 -23.15 -0.16 9.66
CA ILE A 220 -23.65 -1.41 9.07
C ILE A 220 -22.49 -2.16 8.39
N GLY A 221 -21.63 -1.46 7.65
CA GLY A 221 -20.46 -2.04 6.98
C GLY A 221 -19.46 -2.65 7.96
N ASP A 222 -19.12 -1.94 9.04
CA ASP A 222 -18.18 -2.40 10.07
C ASP A 222 -18.72 -3.60 10.84
N ASP A 223 -20.01 -3.59 11.22
CA ASP A 223 -20.65 -4.70 11.91
C ASP A 223 -20.84 -5.91 11.00
N LEU A 224 -21.22 -5.68 9.73
CA LEU A 224 -21.32 -6.72 8.71
C LEU A 224 -19.96 -7.37 8.44
N HIS A 225 -18.87 -6.60 8.44
CA HIS A 225 -17.51 -7.14 8.28
C HIS A 225 -17.16 -8.13 9.40
N LYS A 226 -17.51 -7.79 10.66
CA LYS A 226 -17.23 -8.62 11.83
C LYS A 226 -18.10 -9.86 11.89
N MET A 227 -19.34 -9.77 11.40
CA MET A 227 -20.37 -10.81 11.52
C MET A 227 -20.78 -11.39 10.16
N ILE A 228 -19.91 -11.35 9.15
CA ILE A 228 -20.29 -11.77 7.78
C ILE A 228 -20.68 -13.24 7.69
N GLU A 229 -20.19 -14.08 8.60
CA GLU A 229 -20.54 -15.50 8.71
C GLU A 229 -21.93 -15.73 9.33
N ASP A 230 -22.42 -14.75 10.08
CA ASP A 230 -23.72 -14.76 10.74
C ASP A 230 -24.84 -14.17 9.87
N VAL A 231 -24.49 -13.59 8.72
CA VAL A 231 -25.43 -13.02 7.76
C VAL A 231 -25.40 -13.80 6.46
N GLU A 232 -26.55 -14.27 6.02
CA GLU A 232 -26.65 -14.98 4.76
C GLU A 232 -26.81 -13.98 3.61
N GLY A 233 -25.89 -14.05 2.65
CA GLY A 233 -25.89 -13.25 1.42
C GLY A 233 -25.47 -14.08 0.22
N ILE A 234 -25.79 -13.58 -0.97
CA ILE A 234 -25.48 -14.26 -2.24
C ILE A 234 -24.11 -13.80 -2.71
N LYS A 235 -23.24 -14.77 -2.99
CA LYS A 235 -21.86 -14.51 -3.41
C LYS A 235 -21.75 -14.51 -4.93
N PHE A 236 -21.04 -13.53 -5.46
CA PHE A 236 -20.73 -13.38 -6.87
C PHE A 236 -19.22 -13.21 -7.07
N SER A 237 -18.70 -13.85 -8.11
CA SER A 237 -17.28 -13.72 -8.47
C SER A 237 -17.01 -12.41 -9.21
N GLU A 238 -17.97 -11.94 -10.01
CA GLU A 238 -17.83 -10.75 -10.85
C GLU A 238 -19.09 -9.88 -10.85
N PHE A 239 -18.91 -8.57 -11.02
CA PHE A 239 -20.03 -7.62 -11.13
C PHE A 239 -20.96 -7.88 -12.33
N LYS A 240 -20.44 -8.45 -13.42
CA LYS A 240 -21.25 -8.81 -14.60
C LYS A 240 -22.25 -9.92 -14.26
N GLU A 241 -21.83 -10.87 -13.43
CA GLU A 241 -22.71 -11.92 -12.94
C GLU A 241 -23.75 -11.35 -11.97
N LEU A 242 -23.32 -10.46 -11.06
CA LEU A 242 -24.22 -9.77 -10.16
C LEU A 242 -25.29 -8.96 -10.92
N GLU A 243 -24.92 -8.16 -11.92
CA GLU A 243 -25.86 -7.38 -12.74
C GLU A 243 -26.90 -8.27 -13.44
N SER A 244 -26.49 -9.41 -13.98
CA SER A 244 -27.41 -10.30 -14.72
C SER A 244 -28.29 -11.17 -13.83
N LYS A 245 -27.85 -11.48 -12.60
CA LYS A 245 -28.55 -12.41 -11.70
C LYS A 245 -29.19 -11.74 -10.49
N ALA A 246 -28.94 -10.46 -10.21
CA ALA A 246 -29.46 -9.77 -9.02
C ALA A 246 -30.98 -9.85 -8.90
N GLU A 247 -31.71 -9.58 -9.98
CA GLU A 247 -33.18 -9.63 -9.98
C GLU A 247 -33.71 -11.05 -9.71
N ALA A 248 -33.16 -12.07 -10.39
CA ALA A 248 -33.53 -13.46 -10.17
C ALA A 248 -33.20 -13.94 -8.74
N SER A 249 -32.11 -13.41 -8.18
CA SER A 249 -31.58 -13.76 -6.87
C SER A 249 -32.38 -13.16 -5.72
N LEU A 250 -32.74 -11.87 -5.82
CA LEU A 250 -33.54 -11.15 -4.83
C LEU A 250 -35.05 -11.41 -5.01
N GLY A 251 -35.49 -11.71 -6.24
CA GLY A 251 -36.89 -11.81 -6.62
C GLY A 251 -37.61 -10.45 -6.72
N TYR A 252 -36.86 -9.35 -6.73
CA TYR A 252 -37.32 -7.99 -6.94
C TYR A 252 -36.16 -7.13 -7.46
N MET A 253 -36.49 -6.07 -8.19
CA MET A 253 -35.54 -5.07 -8.65
C MET A 253 -36.20 -3.70 -8.66
N ASN A 254 -35.52 -2.69 -8.12
CA ASN A 254 -35.97 -1.31 -8.14
C ASN A 254 -34.88 -0.41 -8.75
N LYS A 255 -35.23 0.82 -9.12
CA LYS A 255 -34.28 1.77 -9.74
C LYS A 255 -33.10 2.11 -8.83
N ASN A 256 -33.29 2.09 -7.51
CA ASN A 256 -32.23 2.38 -6.54
C ASN A 256 -31.21 1.24 -6.50
N ILE A 257 -31.66 -0.03 -6.48
CA ILE A 257 -30.80 -1.22 -6.53
C ILE A 257 -29.93 -1.20 -7.79
N SER A 258 -30.49 -0.91 -8.97
CA SER A 258 -29.69 -0.80 -10.20
C SER A 258 -28.62 0.29 -10.11
N LYS A 259 -28.94 1.45 -9.50
CA LYS A 259 -27.97 2.52 -9.27
C LYS A 259 -26.88 2.11 -8.28
N THR A 260 -27.24 1.43 -7.19
CA THR A 260 -26.30 0.93 -6.18
C THR A 260 -25.35 -0.11 -6.76
N ILE A 261 -25.83 -1.00 -7.63
CA ILE A 261 -24.97 -1.93 -8.39
C ILE A 261 -23.95 -1.17 -9.25
N GLY A 262 -24.40 -0.14 -9.98
CA GLY A 262 -23.52 0.69 -10.79
C GLY A 262 -22.47 1.44 -9.95
N ALA A 263 -22.87 2.00 -8.80
CA ALA A 263 -21.96 2.68 -7.88
C ALA A 263 -20.91 1.71 -7.30
N ALA A 264 -21.35 0.55 -6.79
CA ALA A 264 -20.46 -0.48 -6.27
C ALA A 264 -19.48 -1.00 -7.34
N ARG A 265 -19.95 -1.16 -8.58
CA ARG A 265 -19.08 -1.54 -9.71
C ARG A 265 -18.01 -0.50 -10.01
N ASN A 266 -18.35 0.78 -9.94
CA ASN A 266 -17.40 1.85 -10.19
C ASN A 266 -16.32 1.89 -9.11
N ASP A 267 -16.70 1.72 -7.84
CA ASP A 267 -15.74 1.71 -6.74
C ASP A 267 -14.88 0.43 -6.74
N TYR A 268 -15.47 -0.74 -7.05
CA TYR A 268 -14.71 -1.96 -7.27
C TYR A 268 -13.64 -1.79 -8.35
N LYS A 269 -14.01 -1.21 -9.51
CA LYS A 269 -13.05 -0.92 -10.60
C LYS A 269 -11.98 0.09 -10.21
N LYS A 270 -12.28 1.06 -9.34
CA LYS A 270 -11.25 2.00 -8.83
C LYS A 270 -10.23 1.25 -7.99
N HIS A 271 -10.69 0.37 -7.10
CA HIS A 271 -9.81 -0.43 -6.25
C HIS A 271 -9.05 -1.52 -7.02
N GLU A 272 -9.64 -2.09 -8.08
CA GLU A 272 -8.94 -3.04 -8.96
C GLU A 272 -7.79 -2.40 -9.75
N LYS A 273 -7.91 -1.11 -10.09
CA LYS A 273 -6.85 -0.35 -10.79
C LYS A 273 -5.78 0.20 -9.85
N ASP A 274 -6.07 0.24 -8.56
CA ASP A 274 -5.14 0.74 -7.55
C ASP A 274 -4.09 -0.33 -7.24
N LYS A 275 -2.82 -0.03 -7.53
CA LYS A 275 -1.69 -0.95 -7.29
C LYS A 275 -1.48 -1.24 -5.80
N GLU A 276 -2.02 -0.40 -4.93
CA GLU A 276 -1.96 -0.53 -3.48
C GLU A 276 -3.21 -1.19 -2.88
N ALA A 277 -4.18 -1.62 -3.70
CA ALA A 277 -5.40 -2.24 -3.22
C ALA A 277 -5.60 -3.63 -3.85
N GLN A 278 -5.94 -4.59 -3.02
CA GLN A 278 -6.31 -5.94 -3.42
C GLN A 278 -7.70 -6.26 -2.89
N ILE A 279 -8.60 -6.63 -3.77
CA ILE A 279 -9.94 -7.09 -3.41
C ILE A 279 -9.81 -8.51 -2.88
N THR A 280 -10.38 -8.78 -1.70
CA THR A 280 -10.11 -10.03 -0.97
C THR A 280 -11.32 -10.85 -0.63
N SER A 281 -12.51 -10.30 -0.80
CA SER A 281 -13.74 -11.05 -0.73
C SER A 281 -14.36 -11.17 -2.12
N GLN A 282 -15.21 -12.18 -2.26
CA GLN A 282 -16.24 -12.17 -3.30
C GLN A 282 -17.19 -10.97 -3.08
N ILE A 283 -17.98 -10.67 -4.10
CA ILE A 283 -19.00 -9.63 -4.01
C ILE A 283 -20.23 -10.25 -3.37
N TYR A 284 -20.70 -9.68 -2.28
CA TYR A 284 -21.88 -10.14 -1.58
C TYR A 284 -23.07 -9.24 -1.94
N LEU A 285 -24.20 -9.87 -2.25
CA LEU A 285 -25.49 -9.22 -2.39
C LEU A 285 -26.38 -9.67 -1.23
N PHE A 286 -26.79 -8.71 -0.41
CA PHE A 286 -27.70 -8.93 0.71
C PHE A 286 -29.07 -8.34 0.40
N PRO A 287 -30.16 -9.11 0.60
CA PRO A 287 -31.49 -8.54 0.60
C PRO A 287 -31.63 -7.63 1.82
N MET A 288 -32.21 -6.45 1.61
CA MET A 288 -32.41 -5.44 2.64
C MET A 288 -33.88 -5.03 2.70
N ILE A 289 -34.41 -4.83 3.90
CA ILE A 289 -35.76 -4.29 4.10
C ILE A 289 -35.64 -3.01 4.92
N GLN A 290 -36.24 -1.93 4.43
CA GLN A 290 -36.38 -0.67 5.15
C GLN A 290 -37.85 -0.52 5.58
N MET A 291 -38.08 -0.42 6.89
CA MET A 291 -39.40 -0.21 7.46
C MET A 291 -39.47 1.22 7.99
N MET A 292 -40.41 2.01 7.49
CA MET A 292 -40.71 3.35 8.02
C MET A 292 -41.77 3.23 9.10
N ALA A 293 -41.42 3.62 10.32
CA ALA A 293 -42.30 3.52 11.47
C ALA A 293 -42.58 4.88 12.10
N THR A 294 -43.76 5.03 12.68
CA THR A 294 -44.17 6.23 13.41
C THR A 294 -44.74 5.80 14.75
N THR A 295 -44.15 6.31 15.83
CA THR A 295 -44.60 6.04 17.20
C THR A 295 -45.97 6.68 17.48
N LYS A 296 -46.61 6.28 18.58
CA LYS A 296 -47.88 6.86 19.04
C LYS A 296 -47.80 8.38 19.26
N ARG A 297 -46.61 8.89 19.64
CA ARG A 297 -46.36 10.32 19.85
C ARG A 297 -45.87 11.06 18.59
N GLY A 298 -45.91 10.43 17.42
CA GLY A 298 -45.57 11.05 16.14
C GLY A 298 -44.08 11.09 15.80
N MET A 299 -43.19 10.55 16.66
CA MET A 299 -41.78 10.38 16.31
C MET A 299 -41.65 9.37 15.17
N LYS A 300 -40.99 9.77 14.08
CA LYS A 300 -40.69 8.92 12.92
C LYS A 300 -39.32 8.29 13.09
N PHE A 301 -39.20 7.02 12.73
CA PHE A 301 -37.94 6.29 12.77
C PHE A 301 -37.96 5.20 11.70
N GLU A 302 -36.80 4.65 11.41
CA GLU A 302 -36.57 3.66 10.38
C GLU A 302 -35.86 2.46 10.98
N ILE A 303 -36.29 1.27 10.55
CA ILE A 303 -35.68 -0.01 10.88
C ILE A 303 -35.14 -0.59 9.58
N TYR A 304 -33.88 -1.02 9.61
CA TYR A 304 -33.24 -1.70 8.50
C TYR A 304 -32.94 -3.13 8.88
N SER A 305 -33.29 -4.06 7.99
CA SER A 305 -32.91 -5.46 8.09
C SER A 305 -32.01 -5.82 6.92
N LEU A 306 -30.94 -6.58 7.16
CA LEU A 306 -30.00 -7.03 6.13
C LEU A 306 -29.68 -8.52 6.33
N GLY A 307 -29.90 -9.32 5.29
CA GLY A 307 -29.69 -10.78 5.30
C GLY A 307 -30.95 -11.60 5.00
N SER A 308 -30.85 -12.93 5.01
CA SER A 308 -31.96 -13.83 4.67
C SER A 308 -33.00 -13.96 5.78
N GLY A 309 -34.13 -14.61 5.49
CA GLY A 309 -35.11 -14.97 6.51
C GLY A 309 -34.59 -15.88 7.62
N ASN A 310 -33.51 -16.62 7.40
CA ASN A 310 -32.90 -17.45 8.45
C ASN A 310 -31.88 -16.64 9.27
N LYS A 311 -31.07 -15.82 8.60
CA LYS A 311 -29.90 -15.12 9.16
C LYS A 311 -29.85 -13.68 8.68
N PHE A 312 -30.32 -12.77 9.53
CA PHE A 312 -30.34 -11.33 9.27
C PHE A 312 -30.00 -10.49 10.51
N MET A 313 -29.48 -9.29 10.24
CA MET A 313 -29.20 -8.25 11.23
C MET A 313 -30.25 -7.15 11.19
N VAL A 314 -30.43 -6.47 12.33
CA VAL A 314 -31.40 -5.38 12.48
C VAL A 314 -30.73 -4.13 13.06
N PHE A 315 -30.94 -3.02 12.36
CA PHE A 315 -30.47 -1.68 12.70
C PHE A 315 -31.65 -0.72 12.78
N SER A 316 -31.52 0.35 13.55
CA SER A 316 -32.56 1.39 13.62
C SER A 316 -31.99 2.71 14.08
N ASN A 317 -32.62 3.81 13.64
CA ASN A 317 -32.33 5.16 14.12
C ASN A 317 -33.24 5.59 15.29
N PHE A 318 -33.89 4.62 15.95
CA PHE A 318 -34.94 4.84 16.94
C PHE A 318 -34.49 5.66 18.14
#